data_AF-A0A927H3K1-F1
#
_entry.id   AF-A0A927H3K1-F1
#
_cell.length_a   1.000
_cell.length_b   1.000
_cell.length_c   1.000
_cell.angle_alpha   90.00
_cell.angle_beta   90.00
_cell.angle_gamma   90.00
#
_symmetry.space_group_name_H-M   'P 1'
#
loop_
_entity.id
_entity.type
_entity.pdbx_description
1 polymer ?
#
loop_
_entity_poly.entity_id
_entity_poly.type
_entity_poly.pdbx_seq_one_letter_code
_entity_poly.pdbx_strand_id
1 'polypeptide(L)' 'MGKKTVKVTPQEMQELKKLAEIVKNPHLPMSDRRIAKTQYESIINYAKNNNRGFITSV' A
#
# COMPACT_ATOMS: atom_id res chain seq x y z
N MET A 1 5.01 18.01 -3.71
CA MET A 1 4.60 16.91 -2.82
C MET A 1 5.59 15.76 -3.01
N GLY A 2 6.54 15.58 -2.08
CA GLY A 2 7.62 14.60 -2.21
C GLY A 2 7.11 13.16 -2.18
N LYS A 3 7.68 12.30 -3.04
CA LYS A 3 7.43 10.86 -3.03
C LYS A 3 7.97 10.30 -1.70
N LYS A 4 7.09 9.89 -0.78
CA LYS A 4 7.48 9.22 0.46
C LYS A 4 7.62 7.72 0.21
N THR A 5 8.85 7.24 0.23
CA THR A 5 9.19 5.82 0.16
C THR A 5 9.13 5.19 1.56
N VAL A 6 8.27 4.18 1.72
CA VAL A 6 8.10 3.42 2.96
C VAL A 6 8.80 2.07 2.80
N LYS A 7 9.61 1.66 3.77
CA LYS A 7 10.20 0.32 3.78
C LYS A 7 9.13 -0.70 4.17
N VAL A 8 8.86 -1.61 3.24
CA VAL A 8 7.91 -2.72 3.41
C VAL A 8 8.65 -4.04 3.24
N THR A 9 8.17 -5.10 3.89
CA THR A 9 8.72 -6.45 3.66
C THR A 9 8.39 -6.95 2.24
N PRO A 10 9.08 -7.98 1.74
CA PRO A 10 8.71 -8.63 0.48
C PRO A 10 7.26 -9.15 0.47
N GLN A 11 6.76 -9.64 1.61
CA GLN A 11 5.37 -10.07 1.76
C GLN A 11 4.40 -8.90 1.63
N GLU A 12 4.61 -7.81 2.38
CA GLU A 12 3.79 -6.60 2.30
C GLU A 12 3.83 -6.00 0.89
N MET A 13 5.00 -6.00 0.23
CA MET A 13 5.13 -5.55 -1.16
C MET A 13 4.29 -6.38 -2.12
N GLN A 14 4.25 -7.71 -1.94
CA GLN A 14 3.44 -8.59 -2.76
C GLN A 14 1.94 -8.35 -2.53
N GLU A 15 1.51 -8.15 -1.29
CA GLU A 15 0.13 -7.80 -0.96
C GLU A 15 -0.27 -6.43 -1.53
N LEU A 16 0.58 -5.42 -1.36
CA LEU A 16 0.36 -4.08 -1.92
C LEU A 16 0.20 -4.12 -3.45
N LYS A 17 0.97 -4.97 -4.16
CA LYS A 17 0.79 -5.16 -5.61
C LYS A 17 -0.58 -5.75 -5.94
N LYS A 18 -0.98 -6.82 -5.27
CA LYS A 18 -2.31 -7.44 -5.47
C LYS A 18 -3.44 -6.46 -5.21
N LEU A 19 -3.36 -5.71 -4.10
CA LEU A 19 -4.36 -4.71 -3.74
C LEU A 19 -4.40 -3.56 -4.74
N ALA A 20 -3.25 -3.12 -5.25
CA ALA A 20 -3.19 -2.09 -6.29
C ALA A 20 -3.83 -2.57 -7.60
N GLU A 21 -3.66 -3.83 -7.98
CA GLU A 21 -4.33 -4.42 -9.15
C GLU A 21 -5.84 -4.44 -8.96
N ILE A 22 -6.33 -4.82 -7.77
CA ILE A 22 -7.75 -4.81 -7.43
C ILE A 22 -8.31 -3.38 -7.51
N VAL A 23 -7.65 -2.41 -6.88
CA VAL A 23 -8.09 -1.00 -6.88
C VAL A 23 -8.15 -0.42 -8.30
N LYS A 24 -7.19 -0.78 -9.16
CA LYS A 24 -7.13 -0.31 -10.54
C LYS A 24 -8.07 -1.04 -11.49
N ASN A 25 -8.63 -2.18 -11.10
CA ASN A 25 -9.50 -2.96 -11.98
C ASN A 25 -10.92 -2.35 -12.02
N PRO A 26 -11.32 -1.69 -13.12
CA PRO A 26 -12.63 -1.05 -13.21
C PRO A 26 -13.79 -2.05 -13.26
N HIS A 27 -13.53 -3.31 -13.61
CA HIS A 27 -14.53 -4.37 -13.68
C HIS A 27 -14.95 -4.89 -12.30
N LEU A 28 -14.19 -4.56 -11.24
CA LEU A 28 -14.57 -4.93 -9.88
C LEU A 28 -15.57 -3.93 -9.28
N PRO A 29 -16.49 -4.41 -8.45
CA PRO A 29 -17.47 -3.54 -7.81
C PRO A 29 -16.76 -2.51 -6.93
N MET A 30 -17.40 -1.35 -6.78
CA MET A 30 -16.83 -0.23 -6.03
C MET A 30 -16.58 -0.59 -4.55
N SER A 31 -17.38 -1.49 -3.98
CA SER A 31 -17.18 -2.06 -2.64
C SER A 31 -15.82 -2.73 -2.50
N ASP A 32 -15.49 -3.64 -3.41
CA ASP A 32 -14.26 -4.44 -3.37
C ASP A 32 -13.04 -3.55 -3.58
N ARG A 33 -13.14 -2.59 -4.50
CA ARG A 33 -12.11 -1.57 -4.70
C ARG A 33 -11.91 -0.70 -3.46
N ARG A 34 -12.97 -0.31 -2.76
CA ARG A 34 -12.87 0.45 -1.49
C ARG A 34 -12.22 -0.39 -0.40
N ILE A 35 -12.60 -1.65 -0.25
CA ILE A 35 -12.00 -2.57 0.74
C ILE A 35 -10.51 -2.73 0.45
N ALA A 36 -10.13 -3.00 -0.80
CA ALA A 36 -8.74 -3.15 -1.19
C ALA A 36 -7.92 -1.87 -0.98
N LYS A 37 -8.52 -0.70 -1.25
CA LYS A 37 -7.89 0.60 -0.95
C LYS A 37 -7.64 0.77 0.55
N THR A 38 -8.63 0.46 1.39
CA THR A 38 -8.48 0.54 2.86
C THR A 38 -7.39 -0.41 3.36
N GLN A 39 -7.33 -1.64 2.84
CA GLN A 39 -6.28 -2.61 3.17
C GLN A 39 -4.89 -2.10 2.74
N TYR A 40 -4.79 -1.53 1.54
CA TYR A 40 -3.56 -0.96 1.01
C TYR A 40 -3.03 0.18 1.90
N GLU A 41 -3.91 1.09 2.30
CA GLU A 41 -3.58 2.20 3.20
C GLU A 41 -3.19 1.69 4.59
N SER A 42 -3.86 0.65 5.10
CA SER A 42 -3.55 0.03 6.39
C SER A 42 -2.13 -0.57 6.42
N ILE A 43 -1.73 -1.31 5.37
CA ILE A 43 -0.38 -1.88 5.27
C ILE A 43 0.67 -0.78 5.23
N ILE A 44 0.44 0.30 4.45
CA ILE A 44 1.36 1.44 4.40
C ILE A 44 1.45 2.13 5.77
N ASN A 45 0.33 2.32 6.46
CA ASN A 45 0.31 2.97 7.77
C ASN A 45 1.00 2.11 8.83
N TYR A 46 0.78 0.80 8.79
CA TYR A 46 1.48 -0.16 9.62
C TYR A 46 2.98 -0.09 9.38
N ALA A 47 3.44 -0.20 8.12
CA ALA A 47 4.85 -0.13 7.78
C ALA A 47 5.50 1.22 8.16
N LYS A 48 4.75 2.33 8.11
CA LYS A 48 5.20 3.65 8.59
C LYS A 48 5.38 3.68 10.11
N ASN A 49 4.43 3.15 10.88
CA ASN A 49 4.43 3.21 12.34
C ASN A 49 5.35 2.17 12.96
N ASN A 50 5.66 1.07 12.26
CA ASN A 50 6.51 -0.01 12.77
C ASN A 50 8.02 0.30 12.77
N ASN A 51 8.40 1.57 12.83
CA ASN A 51 9.79 2.03 12.96
C ASN A 51 10.77 1.46 11.90
N ARG A 52 10.29 1.07 10.71
CA ARG A 52 11.16 0.54 9.64
C ARG A 52 12.07 1.59 8.99
N GLY A 53 12.01 2.85 9.46
CA GLY A 53 12.82 3.96 8.96
C GLY A 53 12.35 4.41 7.57
N PHE A 54 12.17 5.72 7.41
CA PHE A 54 11.93 6.30 6.08
C PHE A 54 13.19 6.15 5.23
N ILE A 55 13.03 5.77 3.96
CA ILE A 55 14.11 5.95 2.98
C ILE A 55 13.99 7.40 2.54
N THR A 56 14.76 8.30 3.14
CA THR A 56 14.99 9.63 2.59
C THR A 56 16.02 9.48 1.48
N SER A 57 15.60 9.50 0.21
CA SER A 57 16.55 9.80 -0.87
C SER A 57 17.04 11.23 -0.65
N VAL A 58 18.29 11.36 -0.22
CA VAL A 58 19.10 12.58 -0.37
C VAL A 58 19.60 12.67 -1.80
#